data_AF-A0A024FJX8-F1
#
_entry.id   AF-A0A024FJX8-F1
#
_cell.length_a   1.000
_cell.length_b   1.000
_cell.length_c   1.000
_cell.angle_alpha   90.00
_cell.angle_beta   90.00
_cell.angle_gamma   90.00
#
_symmetry.space_group_name_H-M   'P 1'
#
loop_
_entity.id
_entity.type
_entity.pdbx_description
1 polymer ?
#
loop_
_entity_poly.entity_id
_entity_poly.type
_entity_poly.pdbx_seq_one_letter_code
_entity_poly.pdbx_strand_id
1 'polypeptide(L)' 'MTSGNVTIGEGCEIGTGSLIKNNITIGNNTFIGMGSVVTKDIPPNSIVYGNPCKVVRPNNLWEI' A
#
# COMPACT_ATOMS: atom_id res chain seq x y z
N MET A 1 -2.28 -9.10 -5.01
CA MET A 1 -3.59 -9.25 -5.69
C MET A 1 -4.39 -7.97 -5.45
N THR A 2 -4.77 -7.30 -6.52
CA THR A 2 -5.67 -6.14 -6.50
C THR A 2 -7.09 -6.59 -6.79
N SER A 3 -8.06 -5.96 -6.13
CA SER A 3 -9.45 -6.01 -6.60
C SER A 3 -9.60 -5.18 -7.88
N GLY A 4 -10.71 -5.33 -8.62
CA GLY A 4 -10.88 -4.71 -9.94
C GLY A 4 -10.80 -3.18 -9.97
N ASN A 5 -11.35 -2.49 -8.98
CA ASN A 5 -11.32 -1.02 -8.88
C ASN A 5 -10.28 -0.58 -7.85
N VAL A 6 -8.99 -0.68 -8.19
CA VAL A 6 -7.88 -0.19 -7.36
C VAL A 6 -7.04 0.77 -8.17
N THR A 7 -6.83 1.97 -7.63
CA THR A 7 -5.95 2.98 -8.22
C THR A 7 -4.61 2.94 -7.51
N ILE A 8 -3.53 2.71 -8.27
CA ILE A 8 -2.17 2.67 -7.73
C ILE A 8 -1.40 3.85 -8.31
N GLY A 9 -0.87 4.70 -7.42
CA GLY A 9 -0.03 5.82 -7.77
C GLY A 9 1.32 5.40 -8.34
N GLU A 10 2.03 6.36 -8.92
CA GLU A 10 3.37 6.14 -9.48
C GLU A 10 4.39 5.80 -8.39
N GLY A 11 5.36 4.94 -8.72
CA GLY A 11 6.45 4.57 -7.81
C GLY A 11 6.00 3.77 -6.59
N CYS A 12 4.82 3.11 -6.64
CA CYS A 12 4.40 2.24 -5.54
C CYS A 12 5.03 0.86 -5.63
N GLU A 13 5.42 0.31 -4.48
CA GLU A 13 5.87 -1.07 -4.35
C GLU A 13 4.85 -1.89 -3.56
N ILE A 14 4.36 -2.96 -4.19
CA ILE A 14 3.36 -3.84 -3.59
C ILE A 14 4.01 -5.18 -3.26
N GLY A 15 4.26 -5.41 -1.98
CA GLY A 15 4.85 -6.64 -1.48
C GLY A 15 4.04 -7.86 -1.88
N THR A 16 4.73 -8.95 -2.22
CA THR A 16 4.15 -10.23 -2.61
C THR A 16 3.10 -10.71 -1.59
N GLY A 17 1.99 -11.25 -2.10
CA GLY A 17 0.90 -11.74 -1.26
C GLY A 17 0.00 -10.66 -0.64
N SER A 18 0.21 -9.37 -0.93
CA SER A 18 -0.70 -8.31 -0.47
C SER A 18 -2.09 -8.45 -1.10
N LEU A 19 -3.13 -8.22 -0.30
CA LEU A 19 -4.53 -8.24 -0.68
C LEU A 19 -5.11 -6.83 -0.57
N ILE A 20 -5.61 -6.27 -1.68
CA ILE A 20 -6.15 -4.90 -1.70
C ILE A 20 -7.66 -4.96 -1.96
N LYS A 21 -8.44 -4.40 -1.02
CA LYS A 21 -9.91 -4.28 -1.12
C LYS A 21 -10.32 -3.48 -2.37
N ASN A 22 -11.50 -3.76 -2.89
CA ASN A 22 -12.09 -2.99 -3.98
C ASN A 22 -12.37 -1.53 -3.58
N ASN A 23 -12.28 -0.62 -4.55
CA ASN A 23 -12.44 0.84 -4.41
C ASN A 23 -11.41 1.46 -3.46
N ILE A 24 -10.12 1.11 -3.63
CA ILE A 24 -9.01 1.67 -2.84
C ILE A 24 -8.07 2.48 -3.73
N THR A 25 -7.64 3.63 -3.23
CA THR A 25 -6.58 4.44 -3.82
C THR A 25 -5.30 4.35 -3.00
N ILE A 26 -4.20 4.03 -3.66
CA ILE A 26 -2.84 4.02 -3.10
C ILE A 26 -2.10 5.22 -3.68
N GLY A 27 -1.69 6.16 -2.83
CA GLY A 27 -0.94 7.34 -3.25
C GLY A 27 0.48 7.01 -3.70
N ASN A 28 1.07 7.89 -4.52
CA ASN A 28 2.41 7.74 -5.09
C ASN A 28 3.49 7.42 -4.04
N ASN A 29 4.56 6.74 -4.45
CA ASN A 29 5.71 6.39 -3.63
C ASN A 29 5.33 5.64 -2.34
N THR A 30 4.31 4.79 -2.39
CA THR A 30 3.89 3.98 -1.25
C THR A 30 4.53 2.60 -1.29
N PHE A 31 5.07 2.15 -0.17
CA PHE A 31 5.49 0.77 0.04
C PHE A 31 4.44 0.01 0.85
N ILE A 32 3.95 -1.11 0.29
CA ILE A 32 3.05 -2.03 0.96
C ILE A 32 3.82 -3.30 1.30
N GLY A 33 3.97 -3.62 2.59
CA GLY A 33 4.67 -4.82 3.03
C GLY A 33 4.00 -6.11 2.58
N MET A 34 4.78 -7.18 2.44
CA MET A 34 4.29 -8.51 2.03
C MET A 34 3.18 -9.03 2.94
N GLY A 35 2.19 -9.71 2.36
CA GLY A 35 1.06 -10.29 3.09
C GLY A 35 0.09 -9.27 3.72
N SER A 36 0.17 -7.99 3.36
CA SER A 36 -0.70 -6.95 3.93
C SER A 36 -2.13 -7.02 3.40
N VAL A 37 -3.11 -6.69 4.25
CA VAL A 37 -4.53 -6.62 3.86
C VAL A 37 -5.00 -5.18 3.91
N VAL A 38 -5.03 -4.54 2.74
CA VAL A 38 -5.34 -3.12 2.56
C VAL A 38 -6.86 -2.94 2.52
N THR A 39 -7.39 -2.29 3.54
CA THR A 39 -8.84 -2.10 3.72
C THR A 39 -9.30 -0.64 3.60
N LYS A 40 -8.36 0.30 3.46
CA LYS A 40 -8.56 1.75 3.39
C LYS A 40 -7.55 2.39 2.44
N ASP A 41 -7.88 3.57 1.95
CA ASP A 41 -6.99 4.37 1.10
C ASP A 41 -5.68 4.66 1.82
N ILE A 42 -4.59 4.68 1.04
CA ILE A 42 -3.24 4.89 1.54
C ILE A 42 -2.73 6.24 1.04
N PRO A 43 -2.33 7.16 1.94
CA PRO A 43 -1.77 8.44 1.52
C PRO A 43 -0.42 8.25 0.81
N PRO A 44 -0.01 9.17 -0.08
CA PRO A 44 1.27 9.10 -0.75
C PRO A 44 2.44 9.14 0.23
N ASN A 45 3.61 8.67 -0.21
CA ASN A 45 4.84 8.60 0.58
C ASN A 45 4.63 7.87 1.92
N SER A 46 4.01 6.70 1.88
CA SER A 46 3.72 5.91 3.08
C SER A 46 4.38 4.53 3.04
N ILE A 47 4.89 4.08 4.18
CA ILE A 47 5.29 2.69 4.42
C ILE A 47 4.18 2.06 5.26
N VAL A 48 3.47 1.09 4.68
CA VAL A 48 2.28 0.47 5.26
C VAL A 48 2.41 -1.05 5.28
N TYR A 49 1.96 -1.69 6.36
CA TYR A 49 1.91 -3.15 6.41
C TYR A 49 0.93 -3.69 7.45
N GLY A 50 0.67 -5.00 7.39
CA GLY A 50 -0.12 -5.75 8.37
C GLY A 50 -1.50 -6.19 7.87
N ASN A 51 -2.21 -6.93 8.74
CA ASN A 51 -3.57 -7.40 8.50
C ASN A 51 -4.44 -7.11 9.75
N PRO A 52 -5.25 -6.04 9.76
CA PRO A 52 -5.44 -5.05 8.70
C PRO A 52 -4.23 -4.11 8.54
N CYS A 53 -3.99 -3.66 7.30
CA CYS A 53 -2.88 -2.79 6.93
C CYS A 53 -3.00 -1.42 7.62
N LYS A 54 -1.88 -0.92 8.16
CA LYS A 54 -1.78 0.39 8.82
C LYS A 54 -0.54 1.15 8.33
N VAL A 55 -0.63 2.47 8.36
CA VAL A 55 0.53 3.35 8.15
C VAL A 55 1.47 3.22 9.34
N VAL A 56 2.72 2.87 9.06
CA VAL A 56 3.75 2.69 10.09
C VAL A 56 4.66 3.90 10.16
N ARG A 57 5.16 4.35 9.01
CA ARG A 57 6.04 5.50 8.88
C ARG A 57 5.92 6.13 7.50
N PRO A 58 6.28 7.42 7.34
CA PRO A 58 6.36 8.03 6.01
C PRO A 58 7.56 7.45 5.22
N ASN A 59 7.40 7.34 3.90
CA ASN A 59 8.43 6.91 2.96
C ASN A 59 9.26 8.11 2.52
N ASN A 60 10.29 8.44 3.31
CA ASN A 60 11.13 9.61 3.03
C ASN A 60 12.36 9.29 2.17
N LEU A 61 12.86 8.04 2.12
CA LEU A 61 14.17 7.71 1.51
C LEU A 61 14.37 6.22 1.10
N TRP A 62 13.33 5.37 1.04
CA TRP A 62 13.47 3.94 0.65
C TRP A 62 14.55 3.12 1.42
N GLU A 63 14.86 3.48 2.67
CA GLU A 63 15.58 2.59 3.60
C GLU A 63 14.54 1.68 4.29
N ILE A 64 14.20 0.57 3.64
CA ILE A 64 13.21 -0.41 4.13
C ILE A 64 13.86 -1.35 5.14
#